data_AF-A0A8X6KJG9-F1
#
_entry.id   AF-A0A8X6KJG9-F1
#
_cell.length_a   1.000
_cell.length_b   1.000
_cell.length_c   1.000
_cell.angle_alpha   90.00
_cell.angle_beta   90.00
_cell.angle_gamma   90.00
#
_symmetry.space_group_name_H-M   'P 1'
#
loop_
_entity.id
_entity.type
_entity.pdbx_description
1 polymer ?
#
loop_
_entity_poly.entity_id
_entity_poly.type
_entity_poly.pdbx_seq_one_letter_code
_entity_poly.pdbx_strand_id
1 'polypeptide(L)'
;MTIPGSVKPFDDWTQYDQKFLGTHYMRSLTMGGDLIASVKITAKNKFDLERIKGALSVGVNAAGGSFEGEIKAKLEKLKQDAQDSTSMEINYWATVPIEGVSYTTDGLLALVKEFPDHVKKINKGLGNPLRMELLPLRVLQGDYAEYLENRVIGDMLEDMDYDLDDILATRKDIGIWLAGLPPVMTTGIQKKIQTFTNKMNSLFGIFLKSIDQLDTSANASTKPITDALNAYKGSEGSMPEKYLRQFKKLQLEIYEEAPDLRPRIGGAHYNYWGRSKCEGPETETVLSGVMSGSQLGQNGGSSEFVCAPFNPENPDPSKYFSSYDPEDEDQLFDNLLISPIIYNGALNKYKPMAFKRIACAFCRSPYRTTMIMKPGDSECPKYWTKEYNGLMMAPGRSDPKGEYVCVDLHMQSPSGNITFGTTDESQVFKIEEISIQCGSIPCGPYKGDQPIPCVVCSI
;
A
#
# COMPACT_ATOMS: atom_id res chain seq x y z
N MET A 1 36.15 -16.42 -18.85
CA MET A 1 37.15 -16.44 -19.95
C MET A 1 36.41 -16.61 -21.27
N THR A 2 36.75 -15.85 -22.30
CA THR A 2 36.06 -15.93 -23.60
C THR A 2 36.94 -16.65 -24.62
N ILE A 3 36.42 -17.71 -25.23
CA ILE A 3 37.06 -18.32 -26.40
C ILE A 3 37.06 -17.27 -27.52
N PRO A 4 38.23 -16.83 -28.03
CA PRO A 4 38.30 -15.70 -28.94
C PRO A 4 37.67 -16.03 -30.30
N GLY A 5 37.04 -15.04 -30.94
CA GLY A 5 36.40 -15.19 -32.25
C GLY A 5 37.35 -15.48 -33.42
N SER A 6 38.64 -15.66 -33.15
CA SER A 6 39.66 -16.11 -34.12
C SER A 6 39.74 -17.64 -34.23
N VAL A 7 39.04 -18.38 -33.37
CA VAL A 7 38.96 -19.84 -33.47
C VAL A 7 38.16 -20.20 -34.71
N LYS A 8 38.75 -21.02 -35.58
CA LYS A 8 38.10 -21.51 -36.79
C LYS A 8 37.33 -22.80 -36.49
N PRO A 9 36.22 -23.06 -37.21
CA PRO A 9 35.59 -24.38 -37.20
C PRO A 9 36.59 -25.49 -37.58
N PHE A 10 36.35 -26.72 -37.13
CA PHE A 10 37.16 -27.88 -37.51
C PHE A 10 37.17 -28.07 -39.02
N ASP A 11 38.32 -28.32 -39.65
CA ASP A 11 38.44 -28.34 -41.12
C ASP A 11 37.52 -29.37 -41.82
N ASP A 12 37.07 -30.40 -41.11
CA ASP A 12 36.16 -31.45 -41.56
C ASP A 12 34.68 -31.19 -41.23
N TRP A 13 34.33 -29.98 -40.75
CA TRP A 13 32.95 -29.63 -40.35
C TRP A 13 31.94 -29.85 -41.48
N THR A 14 32.36 -29.76 -42.74
CA THR A 14 31.53 -30.00 -43.94
C THR A 14 31.19 -31.47 -44.19
N GLN A 15 31.87 -32.40 -43.51
CA GLN A 15 31.63 -33.84 -43.63
C GLN A 15 30.49 -34.33 -42.72
N TYR A 16 30.06 -33.51 -41.76
CA TYR A 16 28.92 -33.83 -40.91
C TYR A 16 27.61 -33.65 -41.68
N ASP A 17 26.61 -34.47 -41.37
CA ASP A 17 25.29 -34.35 -41.99
C ASP A 17 24.65 -33.01 -41.57
N GLN A 18 24.21 -32.25 -42.58
CA GLN A 18 23.62 -30.92 -42.43
C GLN A 18 22.43 -30.89 -41.45
N LYS A 19 21.73 -32.02 -41.28
CA LYS A 19 20.64 -32.15 -40.30
C LYS A 19 21.11 -32.05 -38.85
N PHE A 20 22.38 -32.36 -38.57
CA PHE A 20 22.96 -32.31 -37.22
C PHE A 20 23.83 -31.08 -37.00
N LEU A 21 24.32 -30.44 -38.06
CA LEU A 21 25.12 -29.22 -38.02
C LEU A 21 24.34 -27.96 -37.61
N GLY A 22 23.03 -27.93 -37.88
CA GLY A 22 22.21 -26.74 -37.67
C GLY A 22 22.51 -25.61 -38.67
N THR A 23 22.16 -24.37 -38.32
CA THR A 23 22.28 -23.19 -39.21
C THR A 23 23.41 -22.23 -38.82
N HIS A 24 23.95 -22.35 -37.62
CA HIS A 24 24.96 -21.45 -37.07
C HIS A 24 26.15 -22.21 -36.50
N TYR A 25 27.32 -21.59 -36.54
CA TYR A 25 28.46 -22.02 -35.74
C TYR A 25 28.68 -21.04 -34.58
N MET A 26 29.27 -21.56 -33.51
CA MET A 26 29.70 -20.77 -32.37
C MET A 26 30.96 -19.99 -32.74
N ARG A 27 30.85 -18.66 -32.82
CA ARG A 27 31.99 -17.77 -33.07
C ARG A 27 32.77 -17.51 -31.79
N SER A 28 32.07 -17.24 -30.70
CA SER A 28 32.68 -16.98 -29.39
C SER A 28 31.84 -17.58 -28.28
N LEU A 29 32.51 -17.99 -27.20
CA LEU A 29 31.88 -18.57 -26.02
C LEU A 29 32.44 -17.90 -24.78
N THR A 30 31.59 -17.26 -24.00
CA THR A 30 31.94 -16.70 -22.70
C THR A 30 31.67 -17.74 -21.63
N MET A 31 32.74 -18.19 -20.99
CA MET A 31 32.69 -19.13 -19.87
C MET A 31 32.77 -18.35 -18.54
N GLY A 32 31.99 -18.77 -17.56
CA GLY A 32 31.98 -18.20 -16.22
C GLY A 32 30.95 -18.85 -15.29
N GLY A 33 30.45 -18.10 -14.32
CA GLY A 33 29.30 -18.50 -13.53
C GLY A 33 28.42 -17.29 -13.26
N ASP A 34 27.11 -17.50 -13.21
CA ASP A 34 26.14 -16.51 -12.76
C ASP A 34 25.58 -16.97 -11.41
N LEU A 35 25.46 -16.02 -10.48
CA LEU A 35 24.81 -16.20 -9.19
C LEU A 35 23.65 -15.20 -9.12
N ILE A 36 22.44 -15.71 -8.96
CA ILE A 36 21.23 -14.94 -8.73
C ILE A 36 20.80 -15.18 -7.30
N ALA A 37 20.66 -14.10 -6.54
CA ALA A 37 20.04 -14.13 -5.21
C ALA A 37 18.72 -13.37 -5.25
N SER A 38 17.63 -14.01 -4.84
CA SER A 38 16.33 -13.35 -4.62
C SER A 38 16.13 -13.17 -3.12
N VAL A 39 16.00 -11.91 -2.70
CA VAL A 39 15.64 -11.56 -1.33
C VAL A 39 14.14 -11.28 -1.31
N LYS A 40 13.39 -12.17 -0.67
CA LYS A 40 11.95 -12.05 -0.48
C LYS A 40 11.67 -11.57 0.94
N ILE A 41 11.03 -10.41 1.05
CA ILE A 41 10.59 -9.85 2.32
C ILE A 41 9.08 -10.03 2.40
N THR A 42 8.60 -10.63 3.47
CA THR A 42 7.17 -10.82 3.72
C THR A 42 6.75 -9.92 4.86
N ALA A 43 5.85 -8.98 4.58
CA ALA A 43 5.30 -8.07 5.56
C ALA A 43 4.14 -8.72 6.33
N LYS A 44 4.05 -8.48 7.64
CA LYS A 44 2.93 -8.97 8.48
C LYS A 44 1.60 -8.33 8.12
N ASN A 45 1.61 -7.09 7.62
CA ASN A 45 0.39 -6.36 7.25
C ASN A 45 0.67 -5.38 6.09
N LYS A 46 -0.40 -4.76 5.57
CA LYS A 46 -0.35 -3.83 4.43
C LYS A 46 0.40 -2.53 4.75
N PHE A 47 0.35 -2.04 5.98
CA PHE A 47 1.08 -0.84 6.38
C PHE A 47 2.59 -1.08 6.31
N ASP A 48 3.05 -2.21 6.84
CA ASP A 48 4.44 -2.63 6.74
C ASP A 48 4.86 -2.83 5.29
N LEU A 49 4.01 -3.44 4.46
CA LEU A 49 4.28 -3.63 3.03
C LEU A 49 4.57 -2.30 2.31
N GLU A 50 3.73 -1.29 2.52
CA GLU A 50 3.92 0.02 1.86
C GLU A 50 5.13 0.78 2.41
N ARG A 51 5.39 0.69 3.73
CA ARG A 51 6.61 1.22 4.34
C ARG A 51 7.88 0.60 3.74
N ILE A 52 7.91 -0.74 3.60
CA ILE A 52 9.03 -1.48 3.02
C ILE A 52 9.20 -1.16 1.54
N LYS A 53 8.12 -1.07 0.77
CA LYS A 53 8.17 -0.64 -0.64
C LYS A 53 8.78 0.75 -0.78
N GLY A 54 8.41 1.69 0.09
CA GLY A 54 9.00 3.04 0.13
C GLY A 54 10.50 3.02 0.43
N ALA A 55 10.94 2.15 1.35
CA ALA A 55 12.36 1.97 1.63
C ALA A 55 13.14 1.35 0.45
N LEU A 56 12.55 0.38 -0.24
CA LEU A 56 13.14 -0.32 -1.39
C LEU A 56 13.26 0.56 -2.64
N SER A 57 12.25 1.37 -2.95
CA SER A 57 12.23 2.24 -4.14
C SER A 57 13.30 3.34 -4.09
N VAL A 58 13.65 3.79 -2.89
CA VAL A 58 14.73 4.76 -2.66
C VAL A 58 16.12 4.09 -2.67
N GLY A 59 16.20 2.79 -2.38
CA GLY A 59 17.47 2.10 -2.12
C GLY A 59 18.06 1.25 -3.26
N VAL A 60 17.25 0.66 -4.14
CA VAL A 60 17.68 -0.51 -4.95
C VAL A 60 17.99 -0.20 -6.43
N ASN A 61 17.89 1.06 -6.88
CA ASN A 61 18.33 1.44 -8.22
C ASN A 61 19.88 1.57 -8.29
N ALA A 62 20.59 0.44 -8.22
CA ALA A 62 22.01 0.36 -8.52
C ALA A 62 22.19 -0.20 -9.95
N ALA A 63 22.03 0.67 -10.95
CA ALA A 63 22.49 0.37 -12.29
C ALA A 63 24.02 0.49 -12.32
N GLY A 64 24.72 -0.63 -12.08
CA GLY A 64 26.17 -0.76 -12.29
C GLY A 64 27.05 -0.04 -11.25
N GLY A 65 27.69 -0.81 -10.36
CA GLY A 65 28.65 -0.33 -9.38
C GLY A 65 29.29 -1.48 -8.61
N SER A 66 30.41 -1.22 -7.91
CA SER A 66 31.14 -2.26 -7.16
C SER A 66 30.22 -2.92 -6.12
N PHE A 67 30.03 -4.23 -6.25
CA PHE A 67 29.05 -5.02 -5.50
C PHE A 67 29.23 -4.94 -3.97
N GLU A 68 30.44 -4.76 -3.44
CA GLU A 68 30.71 -4.98 -2.01
C GLU A 68 30.22 -3.86 -1.07
N GLY A 69 30.43 -2.59 -1.41
CA GLY A 69 30.21 -1.48 -0.47
C GLY A 69 28.75 -1.02 -0.39
N GLU A 70 28.13 -0.76 -1.55
CA GLU A 70 26.78 -0.20 -1.58
C GLU A 70 25.71 -1.22 -1.18
N ILE A 71 25.83 -2.47 -1.62
CA ILE A 71 24.80 -3.49 -1.40
C ILE A 71 24.77 -3.91 0.07
N LYS A 72 25.92 -4.03 0.75
CA LYS A 72 25.97 -4.34 2.19
C LYS A 72 25.23 -3.29 3.02
N ALA A 73 25.55 -2.00 2.81
CA ALA A 73 24.88 -0.91 3.52
C ALA A 73 23.37 -0.89 3.26
N LYS A 74 22.95 -1.17 2.01
CA LYS A 74 21.55 -1.23 1.61
C LYS A 74 20.80 -2.43 2.21
N LEU A 75 21.42 -3.62 2.26
CA LEU A 75 20.85 -4.82 2.91
C LEU A 75 20.73 -4.67 4.42
N GLU A 76 21.71 -4.03 5.08
CA GLU A 76 21.61 -3.77 6.52
C GLU A 76 20.57 -2.70 6.84
N LYS A 77 20.45 -1.64 6.00
CA LYS A 77 19.34 -0.67 6.12
C LYS A 77 17.99 -1.35 5.92
N LEU A 78 17.87 -2.21 4.91
CA LEU A 78 16.65 -2.99 4.67
C LEU A 78 16.29 -3.87 5.87
N LYS A 79 17.27 -4.52 6.49
CA LYS A 79 17.10 -5.32 7.69
C LYS A 79 16.65 -4.47 8.88
N GLN A 80 17.22 -3.27 9.05
CA GLN A 80 16.84 -2.32 10.10
C GLN A 80 15.42 -1.78 9.90
N ASP A 81 15.05 -1.40 8.68
CA ASP A 81 13.71 -0.90 8.35
C ASP A 81 12.63 -1.99 8.51
N ALA A 82 13.04 -3.27 8.47
CA ALA A 82 12.17 -4.43 8.49
C ALA A 82 12.15 -5.18 9.85
N GLN A 83 12.90 -4.72 10.85
CA GLN A 83 13.37 -5.52 11.99
C GLN A 83 12.27 -6.03 12.97
N ASP A 84 11.03 -5.53 12.88
CA ASP A 84 9.97 -5.89 13.85
C ASP A 84 8.72 -6.55 13.22
N SER A 85 8.59 -6.51 11.89
CA SER A 85 7.31 -6.84 11.23
C SER A 85 7.43 -7.64 9.94
N THR A 86 8.56 -8.32 9.75
CA THR A 86 8.83 -9.07 8.51
C THR A 86 9.55 -10.39 8.73
N SER A 87 9.37 -11.32 7.79
CA SER A 87 10.34 -12.40 7.56
C SER A 87 11.12 -12.10 6.28
N MET A 88 12.41 -12.46 6.28
CA MET A 88 13.27 -12.37 5.10
C MET A 88 13.69 -13.77 4.70
N GLU A 89 13.47 -14.12 3.44
CA GLU A 89 13.91 -15.35 2.81
C GLU A 89 14.89 -15.00 1.70
N ILE A 90 16.05 -15.64 1.68
CA ILE A 90 17.02 -15.49 0.59
C ILE A 90 17.07 -16.80 -0.18
N ASN A 91 16.86 -16.73 -1.49
CA ASN A 91 16.94 -17.89 -2.38
C ASN A 91 18.08 -17.69 -3.37
N TYR A 92 18.82 -18.76 -3.65
CA TYR A 92 20.00 -18.73 -4.50
C TYR A 92 19.83 -19.65 -5.69
N TRP A 93 20.22 -19.16 -6.86
CA TRP A 93 20.36 -19.95 -8.08
C TRP A 93 21.72 -19.64 -8.68
N ALA A 94 22.45 -20.67 -9.05
CA ALA A 94 23.76 -20.49 -9.65
C ALA A 94 23.94 -21.46 -10.83
N THR A 95 24.69 -21.03 -11.83
CA THR A 95 25.04 -21.90 -12.96
C THR A 95 26.14 -22.91 -12.61
N VAL A 96 26.77 -22.78 -11.45
CA VAL A 96 27.74 -23.76 -10.90
C VAL A 96 27.31 -24.20 -9.50
N PRO A 97 27.73 -25.39 -9.02
CA PRO A 97 27.48 -25.82 -7.64
C PRO A 97 28.02 -24.81 -6.64
N ILE A 98 27.20 -24.48 -5.63
CA ILE A 98 27.55 -23.55 -4.55
C ILE A 98 27.68 -24.32 -3.23
N GLU A 99 28.74 -24.04 -2.49
CA GLU A 99 29.01 -24.58 -1.15
C GLU A 99 28.77 -23.49 -0.09
N GLY A 100 28.60 -23.88 1.18
CA GLY A 100 28.55 -22.92 2.30
C GLY A 100 27.32 -21.99 2.31
N VAL A 101 26.22 -22.37 1.67
CA VAL A 101 25.03 -21.51 1.53
C VAL A 101 24.42 -21.18 2.88
N SER A 102 24.30 -19.89 3.18
CA SER A 102 23.64 -19.36 4.36
C SER A 102 22.51 -18.42 3.94
N TYR A 103 21.38 -18.48 4.64
CA TYR A 103 20.17 -17.72 4.33
C TYR A 103 20.12 -16.35 5.03
N THR A 104 21.28 -15.81 5.39
CA THR A 104 21.45 -14.54 6.08
C THR A 104 22.06 -13.49 5.15
N THR A 105 21.92 -12.20 5.50
CA THR A 105 22.53 -11.10 4.74
C THR A 105 24.06 -11.23 4.67
N ASP A 106 24.68 -11.56 5.80
CA ASP A 106 26.13 -11.84 5.87
C ASP A 106 26.52 -13.08 5.05
N GLY A 107 25.66 -14.11 5.05
CA GLY A 107 25.81 -15.31 4.23
C GLY A 107 25.79 -15.02 2.73
N LEU A 108 24.86 -14.18 2.27
CA LEU A 108 24.80 -13.71 0.88
C LEU A 108 26.09 -12.99 0.48
N LEU A 109 26.59 -12.08 1.33
CA LEU A 109 27.80 -11.32 1.05
C LEU A 109 29.05 -12.22 0.99
N ALA A 110 29.15 -13.18 1.92
CA ALA A 110 30.22 -14.18 1.90
C ALA A 110 30.15 -15.04 0.62
N LEU A 111 28.96 -15.52 0.27
CA LEU A 111 28.76 -16.33 -0.92
C LEU A 111 29.16 -15.57 -2.19
N VAL A 112 28.80 -14.30 -2.33
CA VAL A 112 29.19 -13.51 -3.52
C VAL A 112 30.70 -13.33 -3.60
N LYS A 113 31.37 -13.15 -2.46
CA LYS A 113 32.83 -13.04 -2.40
C LYS A 113 33.54 -14.34 -2.76
N GLU A 114 32.99 -15.48 -2.34
CA GLU A 114 33.55 -16.82 -2.57
C GLU A 114 33.13 -17.41 -3.93
N PHE A 115 32.07 -16.90 -4.54
CA PHE A 115 31.53 -17.40 -5.80
C PHE A 115 32.56 -17.52 -6.94
N PRO A 116 33.49 -16.57 -7.14
CA PRO A 116 34.55 -16.74 -8.13
C PRO A 116 35.40 -18.00 -7.94
N ASP A 117 35.61 -18.45 -6.70
CA ASP A 117 36.36 -19.68 -6.41
C ASP A 117 35.51 -20.93 -6.67
N HIS A 118 34.18 -20.85 -6.49
CA HIS A 118 33.26 -21.91 -6.93
C HIS A 118 33.29 -22.08 -8.45
N VAL A 119 33.31 -20.97 -9.20
CA VAL A 119 33.44 -21.01 -10.67
C VAL A 119 34.77 -21.66 -11.09
N LYS A 120 35.87 -21.36 -10.39
CA LYS A 120 37.19 -21.95 -10.71
C LYS A 120 37.26 -23.46 -10.51
N LYS A 121 36.40 -24.06 -9.68
CA LYS A 121 36.34 -25.52 -9.50
C LYS A 121 35.79 -26.25 -10.74
N ILE A 122 35.11 -25.55 -11.64
CA ILE A 122 34.42 -26.14 -12.80
C ILE A 122 35.23 -25.92 -14.09
N ASN A 123 35.25 -26.94 -14.96
CA ASN A 123 35.88 -26.91 -16.29
C ASN A 123 37.31 -26.33 -16.29
N LYS A 124 38.18 -26.82 -15.39
CA LYS A 124 39.59 -26.39 -15.27
C LYS A 124 39.76 -24.88 -15.01
N GLY A 125 38.86 -24.27 -14.25
CA GLY A 125 38.94 -22.84 -13.93
C GLY A 125 38.05 -21.94 -14.79
N LEU A 126 37.38 -22.49 -15.81
CA LEU A 126 36.64 -21.69 -16.79
C LEU A 126 35.20 -21.42 -16.39
N GLY A 127 34.60 -22.25 -15.51
CA GLY A 127 33.17 -22.20 -15.24
C GLY A 127 32.33 -22.88 -16.31
N ASN A 128 31.03 -22.55 -16.37
CA ASN A 128 30.09 -23.03 -17.37
C ASN A 128 29.89 -22.01 -18.50
N PRO A 129 29.41 -22.44 -19.69
CA PRO A 129 29.03 -21.53 -20.76
C PRO A 129 27.90 -20.58 -20.29
N LEU A 130 28.10 -19.27 -20.42
CA LEU A 130 27.11 -18.25 -20.05
C LEU A 130 26.50 -17.57 -21.27
N ARG A 131 27.35 -17.19 -22.23
CA ARG A 131 26.92 -16.47 -23.44
C ARG A 131 27.63 -17.01 -24.65
N MET A 132 26.86 -17.32 -25.68
CA MET A 132 27.33 -17.80 -26.96
C MET A 132 27.02 -16.77 -28.04
N GLU A 133 28.01 -16.45 -28.88
CA GLU A 133 27.81 -15.70 -30.11
C GLU A 133 27.72 -16.68 -31.27
N LEU A 134 26.61 -16.65 -31.99
CA LEU A 134 26.34 -17.51 -33.12
C LEU A 134 26.46 -16.71 -34.41
N LEU A 135 27.15 -17.27 -35.40
CA LEU A 135 27.20 -16.75 -36.77
C LEU A 135 26.66 -17.78 -37.76
N PRO A 136 25.96 -17.35 -38.83
CA PRO A 136 25.43 -18.28 -39.82
C PRO A 136 26.56 -19.07 -40.51
N LEU A 137 26.37 -20.37 -40.73
CA LEU A 137 27.31 -21.22 -41.47
C LEU A 137 27.53 -20.74 -42.90
N ARG A 138 26.51 -20.08 -43.48
CA ARG A 138 26.56 -19.50 -44.82
C ARG A 138 27.69 -18.48 -45.02
N VAL A 139 28.14 -17.82 -43.95
CA VAL A 139 29.30 -16.89 -43.97
C VAL A 139 30.60 -17.63 -44.32
N LEU A 140 30.70 -18.91 -43.98
CA LEU A 140 31.86 -19.76 -44.25
C LEU A 140 31.75 -20.46 -45.60
N GLN A 141 30.56 -20.94 -45.96
CA GLN A 141 30.29 -21.62 -47.23
C GLN A 141 28.89 -21.30 -47.74
N GLY A 142 28.80 -20.68 -48.93
CA GLY A 142 27.58 -20.02 -49.39
C GLY A 142 26.38 -20.92 -49.74
N ASP A 143 26.56 -22.24 -49.76
CA ASP A 143 25.55 -23.27 -50.07
C ASP A 143 24.77 -23.76 -48.84
N TYR A 144 25.11 -23.31 -47.63
CA TYR A 144 24.36 -23.62 -46.42
C TYR A 144 23.11 -22.76 -46.25
N ALA A 145 22.07 -23.35 -45.67
CA ALA A 145 20.81 -22.68 -45.37
C ALA A 145 21.00 -21.56 -44.33
N GLU A 146 20.36 -20.42 -44.58
CA GLU A 146 20.33 -19.29 -43.67
C GLU A 146 19.07 -19.37 -42.81
N TYR A 147 19.23 -19.20 -41.50
CA TYR A 147 18.10 -19.00 -40.62
C TYR A 147 17.55 -17.58 -40.81
N LEU A 148 16.27 -17.48 -41.10
CA LEU A 148 15.56 -16.22 -41.19
C LEU A 148 14.41 -16.26 -40.19
N GLU A 149 14.29 -15.19 -39.41
CA GLU A 149 13.20 -15.04 -38.45
C GLU A 149 11.92 -14.61 -39.17
N ASN A 150 10.80 -15.20 -38.77
CA ASN A 150 9.49 -14.75 -39.23
C ASN A 150 9.10 -13.45 -38.53
N ARG A 151 9.23 -12.32 -39.24
CA ARG A 151 8.91 -10.99 -38.70
C ARG A 151 7.47 -10.87 -38.20
N VAL A 152 6.51 -11.58 -38.82
CA VAL A 152 5.10 -11.56 -38.38
C VAL A 152 4.97 -12.21 -37.00
N ILE A 153 5.71 -13.29 -36.74
CA ILE A 153 5.77 -13.91 -35.42
C ILE A 153 6.39 -12.96 -34.41
N GLY A 154 7.48 -12.27 -34.78
CA GLY A 154 8.11 -11.24 -33.95
C GLY A 154 7.12 -10.17 -33.47
N ASP A 155 6.37 -9.57 -34.40
CA ASP A 155 5.36 -8.55 -34.07
C ASP A 155 4.24 -9.12 -33.16
N MET A 156 3.81 -10.36 -33.40
CA MET A 156 2.77 -11.02 -32.59
C MET A 156 3.26 -11.43 -31.19
N LEU A 157 4.57 -11.59 -30.99
CA LEU A 157 5.13 -11.92 -29.67
C LEU A 157 5.01 -10.74 -28.70
N GLU A 158 5.11 -9.50 -29.17
CA GLU A 158 4.89 -8.31 -28.33
C GLU A 158 3.46 -8.27 -27.78
N ASP A 159 2.46 -8.52 -28.64
CA ASP A 159 1.06 -8.62 -28.22
C ASP A 159 0.85 -9.78 -27.24
N MET A 160 1.47 -10.93 -27.49
CA MET A 160 1.36 -12.11 -26.65
C MET A 160 2.01 -11.89 -25.27
N ASP A 161 3.11 -11.15 -25.21
CA ASP A 161 3.78 -10.79 -23.95
C ASP A 161 2.88 -9.88 -23.10
N TYR A 162 2.30 -8.85 -23.71
CA TYR A 162 1.35 -7.96 -23.04
C TYR A 162 0.12 -8.70 -22.49
N ASP A 163 -0.46 -9.60 -23.28
CA ASP A 163 -1.60 -10.41 -22.87
C ASP A 163 -1.23 -11.39 -21.74
N LEU A 164 -0.03 -11.99 -21.80
CA LEU A 164 0.50 -12.87 -20.76
C LEU A 164 0.72 -12.12 -19.44
N ASP A 165 1.23 -10.89 -19.50
CA ASP A 165 1.42 -10.02 -18.34
C ASP A 165 0.09 -9.73 -17.62
N ASP A 166 -1.00 -9.41 -18.34
CA ASP A 166 -2.33 -9.24 -17.73
C ASP A 166 -2.79 -10.53 -17.05
N ILE A 167 -2.59 -11.69 -17.69
CA ILE A 167 -2.94 -12.99 -17.11
C ILE A 167 -2.16 -13.23 -15.81
N LEU A 168 -0.84 -13.04 -15.82
CA LEU A 168 0.03 -13.26 -14.68
C LEU A 168 -0.28 -12.29 -13.53
N ALA A 169 -0.46 -11.00 -13.82
CA ALA A 169 -0.84 -9.99 -12.85
C ALA A 169 -2.19 -10.31 -12.22
N THR A 170 -3.19 -10.65 -13.03
CA THR A 170 -4.53 -11.02 -12.54
C THR A 170 -4.48 -12.26 -11.64
N ARG A 171 -3.74 -13.31 -12.03
CA ARG A 171 -3.57 -14.53 -11.21
C ARG A 171 -2.92 -14.23 -9.86
N LYS A 172 -1.91 -13.38 -9.85
CA LYS A 172 -1.23 -12.94 -8.63
C LYS A 172 -2.21 -12.19 -7.72
N ASP A 173 -2.99 -11.26 -8.26
CA ASP A 173 -3.96 -10.48 -7.51
C ASP A 173 -5.11 -11.34 -6.97
N ILE A 174 -5.57 -12.34 -7.72
CA ILE A 174 -6.50 -13.37 -7.22
C ILE A 174 -5.90 -14.06 -6.00
N GLY A 175 -4.66 -14.52 -6.08
CA GLY A 175 -3.99 -15.22 -4.98
C GLY A 175 -3.86 -14.37 -3.71
N ILE A 176 -3.43 -13.11 -3.86
CA ILE A 176 -3.32 -12.16 -2.74
C ILE A 176 -4.69 -11.88 -2.12
N TRP A 177 -5.70 -11.64 -2.95
CA TRP A 177 -7.04 -11.34 -2.48
C TRP A 177 -7.68 -12.53 -1.75
N LEU A 178 -7.56 -13.74 -2.31
CA LEU A 178 -8.05 -14.97 -1.68
C LEU A 178 -7.43 -15.22 -0.31
N ALA A 179 -6.14 -14.90 -0.13
CA ALA A 179 -5.46 -15.04 1.15
C ALA A 179 -6.02 -14.12 2.24
N GLY A 180 -6.70 -13.03 1.85
CA GLY A 180 -7.35 -12.10 2.77
C GLY A 180 -8.82 -12.43 3.07
N LEU A 181 -9.41 -13.43 2.41
CA LEU A 181 -10.80 -13.81 2.62
C LEU A 181 -10.95 -14.81 3.78
N PRO A 182 -12.11 -14.82 4.47
CA PRO A 182 -12.39 -15.81 5.51
C PRO A 182 -12.45 -17.23 4.90
N PRO A 183 -12.14 -18.27 5.70
CA PRO A 183 -12.10 -19.65 5.23
C PRO A 183 -13.47 -20.22 4.82
N VAL A 184 -14.58 -19.58 5.23
CA VAL A 184 -15.94 -19.98 4.90
C VAL A 184 -16.68 -18.80 4.28
N MET A 185 -17.24 -19.01 3.09
CA MET A 185 -18.05 -18.05 2.34
C MET A 185 -19.32 -18.73 1.83
N THR A 186 -20.30 -17.94 1.38
CA THR A 186 -21.52 -18.48 0.77
C THR A 186 -21.18 -19.25 -0.51
N THR A 187 -21.97 -20.29 -0.82
CA THR A 187 -21.76 -21.14 -2.00
C THR A 187 -21.84 -20.34 -3.31
N GLY A 188 -22.65 -19.28 -3.33
CA GLY A 188 -22.78 -18.36 -4.48
C GLY A 188 -21.48 -17.60 -4.75
N ILE A 189 -20.92 -16.97 -3.72
CA ILE A 189 -19.65 -16.23 -3.81
C ILE A 189 -18.51 -17.18 -4.18
N GLN A 190 -18.41 -18.34 -3.52
CA GLN A 190 -17.39 -19.35 -3.83
C GLN A 190 -17.44 -19.78 -5.29
N LYS A 191 -18.64 -19.99 -5.84
CA LYS A 191 -18.82 -20.36 -7.25
C LYS A 191 -18.39 -19.25 -8.20
N LYS A 192 -18.70 -17.98 -7.91
CA LYS A 192 -18.24 -16.83 -8.73
C LYS A 192 -16.71 -16.76 -8.77
N ILE A 193 -16.06 -16.85 -7.61
CA ILE A 193 -14.60 -16.85 -7.48
C ILE A 193 -13.98 -18.03 -8.23
N GLN A 194 -14.50 -19.23 -8.03
CA GLN A 194 -13.98 -20.44 -8.68
C GLN A 194 -14.13 -20.37 -10.20
N THR A 195 -15.27 -19.85 -10.69
CA THR A 195 -15.51 -19.71 -12.13
C THR A 195 -14.47 -18.79 -12.77
N PHE A 196 -14.22 -17.63 -12.15
CA PHE A 196 -13.22 -16.70 -12.66
C PHE A 196 -11.79 -17.27 -12.56
N THR A 197 -11.44 -17.89 -11.43
CA THR A 197 -10.13 -18.52 -11.22
C THR A 197 -9.86 -19.63 -12.24
N ASN A 198 -10.86 -20.48 -12.51
CA ASN A 198 -10.77 -21.53 -13.51
C ASN A 198 -10.59 -20.98 -14.93
N LYS A 199 -11.29 -19.87 -15.26
CA LYS A 199 -11.11 -19.16 -16.53
C LYS A 199 -9.66 -18.70 -16.69
N MET A 200 -9.08 -18.08 -15.66
CA MET A 200 -7.67 -17.64 -15.67
C MET A 200 -6.67 -18.80 -15.73
N ASN A 201 -6.96 -19.91 -15.07
CA ASN A 201 -6.14 -21.14 -15.15
C ASN A 201 -6.15 -21.75 -16.55
N SER A 202 -7.32 -21.85 -17.17
CA SER A 202 -7.46 -22.35 -18.54
C SER A 202 -6.71 -21.48 -19.54
N LEU A 203 -6.88 -20.15 -19.44
CA LEU A 203 -6.23 -19.20 -20.33
C LEU A 203 -4.70 -19.25 -20.21
N PHE A 204 -4.18 -19.28 -18.98
CA PHE A 204 -2.74 -19.44 -18.74
C PHE A 204 -2.19 -20.74 -19.35
N GLY A 205 -2.94 -21.84 -19.26
CA GLY A 205 -2.56 -23.11 -19.88
C GLY A 205 -2.46 -23.05 -21.41
N ILE A 206 -3.33 -22.25 -22.06
CA ILE A 206 -3.25 -22.02 -23.51
C ILE A 206 -1.95 -21.27 -23.86
N PHE A 207 -1.60 -20.24 -23.10
CA PHE A 207 -0.36 -19.49 -23.32
C PHE A 207 0.89 -20.37 -23.12
N LEU A 208 0.92 -21.19 -22.07
CA LEU A 208 2.02 -22.14 -21.86
C LEU A 208 2.16 -23.13 -23.03
N LYS A 209 1.04 -23.63 -23.57
CA LYS A 209 1.05 -24.48 -24.76
C LYS A 209 1.56 -23.75 -25.99
N SER A 210 1.21 -22.49 -26.17
CA SER A 210 1.70 -21.67 -27.28
C SER A 210 3.20 -21.39 -27.19
N ILE A 211 3.72 -21.18 -25.97
CA ILE A 211 5.17 -21.03 -25.71
C ILE A 211 5.91 -22.33 -26.01
N ASP A 212 5.38 -23.48 -25.57
CA ASP A 212 5.96 -24.80 -25.83
C ASP A 212 6.05 -25.13 -27.33
N GLN A 213 5.10 -24.61 -28.12
CA GLN A 213 5.01 -24.81 -29.57
C GLN A 213 5.64 -23.66 -30.37
N LEU A 214 6.37 -22.74 -29.73
CA LEU A 214 6.92 -21.57 -30.39
C LEU A 214 8.05 -21.94 -31.35
N ASP A 215 7.88 -21.60 -32.62
CA ASP A 215 8.89 -21.67 -33.66
C ASP A 215 8.93 -20.32 -34.37
N THR A 216 10.09 -19.65 -34.34
CA THR A 216 10.28 -18.32 -34.93
C THR A 216 10.91 -18.36 -36.33
N SER A 217 11.09 -19.57 -36.91
CA SER A 217 11.67 -19.73 -38.24
C SER A 217 10.77 -19.17 -39.35
N ALA A 218 11.35 -18.77 -40.48
CA ALA A 218 10.65 -18.08 -41.57
C ALA A 218 9.39 -18.80 -42.10
N ASN A 219 9.36 -20.13 -42.07
CA ASN A 219 8.24 -20.94 -42.54
C ASN A 219 7.36 -21.48 -41.39
N ALA A 220 7.63 -21.05 -40.15
CA ALA A 220 6.87 -21.47 -38.98
C ALA A 220 5.42 -21.00 -39.06
N SER A 221 4.53 -21.79 -38.46
CA SER A 221 3.12 -21.45 -38.37
C SER A 221 2.89 -20.38 -37.31
N THR A 222 2.12 -19.35 -37.64
CA THR A 222 1.64 -18.35 -36.65
C THR A 222 0.52 -18.89 -35.76
N LYS A 223 0.05 -20.13 -35.99
CA LYS A 223 -1.11 -20.71 -35.32
C LYS A 223 -0.98 -20.76 -33.79
N PRO A 224 0.15 -21.19 -33.19
CA PRO A 224 0.26 -21.24 -31.73
C PRO A 224 0.03 -19.88 -31.08
N ILE A 225 0.64 -18.82 -31.63
CA ILE A 225 0.49 -17.45 -31.11
C ILE A 225 -0.92 -16.93 -31.40
N THR A 226 -1.43 -17.14 -32.61
CA THR A 226 -2.80 -16.75 -32.98
C THR A 226 -3.85 -17.39 -32.07
N ASP A 227 -3.68 -18.67 -31.71
CA ASP A 227 -4.59 -19.39 -30.82
C ASP A 227 -4.59 -18.78 -29.40
N ALA A 228 -3.42 -18.37 -28.88
CA ALA A 228 -3.32 -17.66 -27.59
C ALA A 228 -3.97 -16.28 -27.62
N LEU A 229 -3.64 -15.46 -28.63
CA LEU A 229 -4.21 -14.12 -28.79
C LEU A 229 -5.73 -14.17 -28.97
N ASN A 230 -6.25 -15.15 -29.72
CA ASN A 230 -7.68 -15.34 -29.87
C ASN A 230 -8.35 -15.81 -28.58
N ALA A 231 -7.70 -16.69 -27.81
CA ALA A 231 -8.21 -17.12 -26.51
C ALA A 231 -8.31 -15.95 -25.52
N TYR A 232 -7.33 -15.05 -25.51
CA TYR A 232 -7.35 -13.83 -24.67
C TYR A 232 -8.42 -12.83 -25.14
N LYS A 233 -8.50 -12.57 -26.45
CA LYS A 233 -9.53 -11.71 -27.05
C LYS A 233 -10.95 -12.19 -26.73
N GLY A 234 -11.21 -13.48 -26.83
CA GLY A 234 -12.55 -14.05 -26.62
C GLY A 234 -13.63 -13.31 -27.42
N SER A 235 -14.83 -13.16 -26.85
CA SER A 235 -15.97 -12.48 -27.50
C SER A 235 -16.01 -10.95 -27.32
N GLU A 236 -15.22 -10.40 -26.39
CA GLU A 236 -15.29 -9.00 -25.95
C GLU A 236 -14.20 -8.10 -26.57
N GLY A 237 -13.34 -8.66 -27.43
CA GLY A 237 -12.21 -7.95 -28.05
C GLY A 237 -10.96 -7.87 -27.16
N SER A 238 -9.92 -7.22 -27.68
CA SER A 238 -8.70 -6.91 -26.94
C SER A 238 -8.83 -5.55 -26.25
N MET A 239 -8.55 -5.53 -24.94
CA MET A 239 -8.45 -4.30 -24.16
C MET A 239 -7.24 -4.42 -23.22
N PRO A 240 -6.54 -3.29 -22.97
CA PRO A 240 -5.52 -3.22 -21.92
C PRO A 240 -6.03 -3.70 -20.57
N GLU A 241 -5.27 -4.59 -19.91
CA GLU A 241 -5.56 -5.13 -18.58
C GLU A 241 -7.00 -5.68 -18.43
N LYS A 242 -7.48 -6.37 -19.46
CA LYS A 242 -8.88 -6.81 -19.54
C LYS A 242 -9.27 -7.66 -18.35
N TYR A 243 -8.49 -8.68 -18.02
CA TYR A 243 -8.82 -9.61 -16.96
C TYR A 243 -8.60 -9.00 -15.58
N LEU A 244 -7.63 -8.11 -15.42
CA LEU A 244 -7.45 -7.35 -14.19
C LEU A 244 -8.69 -6.48 -13.89
N ARG A 245 -9.25 -5.82 -14.91
CA ARG A 245 -10.49 -5.04 -14.78
C ARG A 245 -11.69 -5.92 -14.47
N GLN A 246 -11.83 -7.08 -15.13
CA GLN A 246 -12.88 -8.04 -14.82
C GLN A 246 -12.78 -8.54 -13.37
N PHE A 247 -11.56 -8.78 -12.88
CA PHE A 247 -11.33 -9.20 -11.51
C PHE A 247 -11.73 -8.11 -10.51
N LYS A 248 -11.33 -6.85 -10.75
CA LYS A 248 -11.75 -5.71 -9.91
C LYS A 248 -13.27 -5.56 -9.85
N LYS A 249 -13.95 -5.74 -10.99
CA LYS A 249 -15.41 -5.73 -11.05
C LYS A 249 -16.02 -6.87 -10.22
N LEU A 250 -15.49 -8.08 -10.34
CA LEU A 250 -15.92 -9.23 -9.54
C LEU A 250 -15.76 -8.97 -8.04
N GLN A 251 -14.65 -8.35 -7.62
CA GLN A 251 -14.45 -7.96 -6.22
C GLN A 251 -15.54 -7.00 -5.74
N LEU A 252 -15.85 -5.97 -6.52
CA LEU A 252 -16.92 -5.01 -6.18
C LEU A 252 -18.28 -5.70 -6.07
N GLU A 253 -18.64 -6.56 -7.02
CA GLU A 253 -19.89 -7.33 -6.98
C GLU A 253 -19.99 -8.20 -5.72
N ILE A 254 -18.87 -8.81 -5.30
CA ILE A 254 -18.82 -9.62 -4.09
C ILE A 254 -18.94 -8.75 -2.83
N TYR A 255 -18.32 -7.57 -2.80
CA TYR A 255 -18.42 -6.65 -1.67
C TYR A 255 -19.82 -6.03 -1.55
N GLU A 256 -20.52 -5.83 -2.65
CA GLU A 256 -21.93 -5.41 -2.64
C GLU A 256 -22.84 -6.52 -2.08
N GLU A 257 -22.59 -7.79 -2.43
CA GLU A 257 -23.34 -8.94 -1.93
C GLU A 257 -23.00 -9.29 -0.47
N ALA A 258 -21.75 -9.13 -0.06
CA ALA A 258 -21.24 -9.44 1.26
C ALA A 258 -20.25 -8.36 1.75
N PRO A 259 -20.76 -7.25 2.34
CA PRO A 259 -19.94 -6.13 2.81
C PRO A 259 -18.87 -6.52 3.83
N ASP A 260 -19.11 -7.57 4.62
CA ASP A 260 -18.15 -8.08 5.62
C ASP A 260 -16.86 -8.65 5.00
N LEU A 261 -16.89 -9.01 3.71
CA LEU A 261 -15.71 -9.47 2.97
C LEU A 261 -14.83 -8.31 2.52
N ARG A 262 -15.30 -7.06 2.61
CA ARG A 262 -14.54 -5.89 2.22
C ARG A 262 -13.37 -5.71 3.19
N PRO A 263 -12.11 -5.62 2.72
CA PRO A 263 -10.98 -5.47 3.61
C PRO A 263 -11.07 -4.16 4.39
N ARG A 264 -10.94 -4.23 5.73
CA ARG A 264 -10.84 -3.05 6.60
C ARG A 264 -9.43 -2.47 6.48
N ILE A 265 -9.28 -1.28 5.90
CA ILE A 265 -7.98 -0.70 5.52
C ILE A 265 -7.47 0.27 6.60
N GLY A 266 -7.35 -0.19 7.85
CA GLY A 266 -6.93 0.65 8.98
C GLY A 266 -8.03 1.61 9.47
N GLY A 267 -8.82 2.18 8.55
CA GLY A 267 -9.98 3.03 8.82
C GLY A 267 -9.60 4.48 9.13
N ALA A 268 -10.38 5.43 8.59
CA ALA A 268 -10.24 6.84 8.91
C ALA A 268 -10.97 7.15 10.24
N HIS A 269 -10.38 7.95 11.11
CA HIS A 269 -10.95 8.37 12.39
C HIS A 269 -11.21 9.88 12.46
N TYR A 270 -12.27 10.30 13.14
CA TYR A 270 -12.51 11.73 13.36
C TYR A 270 -13.31 11.96 14.65
N ASN A 271 -13.12 13.13 15.27
CA ASN A 271 -14.01 13.60 16.33
C ASN A 271 -15.25 14.22 15.70
N TYR A 272 -16.42 13.72 16.07
CA TYR A 272 -17.70 14.28 15.69
C TYR A 272 -18.16 15.24 16.79
N TRP A 273 -17.78 16.51 16.65
CA TRP A 273 -18.11 17.54 17.62
C TRP A 273 -19.57 17.96 17.49
N GLY A 274 -20.30 17.95 18.60
CA GLY A 274 -21.72 18.32 18.69
C GLY A 274 -22.69 17.14 18.67
N ARG A 275 -22.25 15.88 18.50
CA ARG A 275 -23.13 14.70 18.47
C ARG A 275 -22.56 13.59 19.34
N SER A 276 -23.43 12.81 19.98
CA SER A 276 -23.01 11.66 20.81
C SER A 276 -22.83 10.36 20.02
N LYS A 277 -23.19 10.33 18.73
CA LYS A 277 -23.19 9.13 17.89
C LYS A 277 -22.79 9.48 16.46
N CYS A 278 -22.04 8.59 15.82
CA CYS A 278 -21.68 8.66 14.41
C CYS A 278 -22.87 8.27 13.52
N GLU A 279 -23.13 9.08 12.49
CA GLU A 279 -24.29 8.93 11.60
C GLU A 279 -23.90 8.71 10.14
N GLY A 280 -22.61 8.61 9.84
CA GLY A 280 -22.12 8.35 8.48
C GLY A 280 -22.42 6.91 8.03
N PRO A 281 -22.62 6.67 6.72
CA PRO A 281 -23.20 5.45 6.16
C PRO A 281 -22.43 4.15 6.43
N GLU A 282 -21.17 4.25 6.84
CA GLU A 282 -20.33 3.11 7.19
C GLU A 282 -19.48 3.42 8.43
N THR A 283 -19.96 4.30 9.32
CA THR A 283 -19.17 4.76 10.49
C THR A 283 -19.58 4.04 11.77
N GLU A 284 -18.59 3.64 12.58
CA GLU A 284 -18.79 3.09 13.91
C GLU A 284 -18.45 4.14 14.98
N THR A 285 -19.28 4.20 16.02
CA THR A 285 -18.99 5.02 17.22
C THR A 285 -18.08 4.23 18.13
N VAL A 286 -16.85 4.69 18.28
CA VAL A 286 -15.84 4.07 19.16
C VAL A 286 -16.03 4.53 20.59
N LEU A 287 -16.26 5.85 20.78
CA LEU A 287 -16.52 6.43 22.09
C LEU A 287 -17.56 7.55 21.97
N SER A 288 -18.37 7.72 23.01
CA SER A 288 -19.28 8.85 23.19
C SER A 288 -18.88 9.60 24.44
N GLY A 289 -18.93 10.93 24.40
CA GLY A 289 -18.38 11.75 25.46
C GLY A 289 -18.84 13.20 25.46
N VAL A 290 -18.08 14.01 26.18
CA VAL A 290 -18.23 15.46 26.23
C VAL A 290 -16.95 16.13 25.73
N MET A 291 -17.11 17.11 24.84
CA MET A 291 -16.02 17.92 24.35
C MET A 291 -15.37 18.63 25.53
N SER A 292 -14.06 18.45 25.70
CA SER A 292 -13.32 18.91 26.87
C SER A 292 -11.97 19.50 26.46
N GLY A 293 -11.47 20.43 27.26
CA GLY A 293 -10.17 21.07 27.05
C GLY A 293 -9.56 21.52 28.38
N SER A 294 -8.36 22.10 28.33
CA SER A 294 -7.69 22.61 29.53
C SER A 294 -8.61 23.51 30.35
N GLN A 295 -8.51 23.46 31.68
CA GLN A 295 -9.31 24.34 32.55
C GLN A 295 -8.81 25.78 32.48
N LEU A 296 -9.74 26.75 32.51
CA LEU A 296 -9.39 28.16 32.48
C LEU A 296 -8.69 28.57 33.80
N GLY A 297 -7.70 29.47 33.72
CA GLY A 297 -6.99 29.98 34.88
C GLY A 297 -5.75 29.16 35.28
N GLN A 298 -5.43 28.11 34.54
CA GLN A 298 -4.19 27.34 34.73
C GLN A 298 -3.02 27.91 33.89
N ASN A 299 -1.82 27.87 34.46
CA ASN A 299 -0.59 28.19 33.74
C ASN A 299 -0.09 26.94 32.99
N GLY A 300 -0.45 26.80 31.72
CA GLY A 300 -0.08 25.65 30.88
C GLY A 300 -1.32 24.93 30.34
N GLY A 301 -1.13 23.69 29.87
CA GLY A 301 -2.19 22.88 29.25
C GLY A 301 -2.03 22.69 27.74
N SER A 302 -3.00 22.00 27.14
CA SER A 302 -3.10 21.77 25.70
C SER A 302 -4.10 22.73 25.06
N SER A 303 -3.82 23.13 23.81
CA SER A 303 -4.76 23.87 22.95
C SER A 303 -5.73 22.95 22.20
N GLU A 304 -5.50 21.65 22.23
CA GLU A 304 -6.32 20.62 21.58
C GLU A 304 -7.56 20.31 22.41
N PHE A 305 -8.68 20.10 21.73
CA PHE A 305 -9.89 19.58 22.35
C PHE A 305 -9.92 18.05 22.27
N VAL A 306 -10.32 17.42 23.37
CA VAL A 306 -10.47 15.97 23.45
C VAL A 306 -11.92 15.58 23.68
N CYS A 307 -12.30 14.43 23.13
CA CYS A 307 -13.59 13.84 23.41
C CYS A 307 -13.48 12.97 24.66
N ALA A 308 -13.81 13.52 25.82
CA ALA A 308 -13.67 12.84 27.09
C ALA A 308 -14.84 11.85 27.32
N PRO A 309 -14.57 10.55 27.54
CA PRO A 309 -15.62 9.55 27.74
C PRO A 309 -16.40 9.82 29.03
N PHE A 310 -17.66 9.38 29.06
CA PHE A 310 -18.49 9.47 30.27
C PHE A 310 -18.01 8.58 31.42
N ASN A 311 -17.38 7.45 31.09
CA ASN A 311 -16.90 6.45 32.05
C ASN A 311 -15.41 6.16 31.77
N PRO A 312 -14.49 7.00 32.28
CA PRO A 312 -13.05 6.74 32.15
C PRO A 312 -12.61 5.59 33.07
N GLU A 313 -11.51 4.94 32.71
CA GLU A 313 -10.78 4.10 33.66
C GLU A 313 -10.02 4.98 34.65
N ASN A 314 -10.11 4.64 35.95
CA ASN A 314 -9.40 5.35 37.00
C ASN A 314 -8.16 4.54 37.40
N PRO A 315 -6.94 4.99 37.08
CA PRO A 315 -5.73 4.31 37.50
C PRO A 315 -5.58 4.40 39.02
N ASP A 316 -5.13 3.31 39.65
CA ASP A 316 -4.78 3.26 41.06
C ASP A 316 -3.51 4.09 41.31
N PRO A 317 -3.60 5.25 42.00
CA PRO A 317 -2.47 6.16 42.15
C PRO A 317 -1.29 5.54 42.92
N SER A 318 -1.56 4.57 43.81
CA SER A 318 -0.53 3.87 44.60
C SER A 318 0.48 3.11 43.73
N LYS A 319 0.08 2.74 42.51
CA LYS A 319 0.96 2.04 41.55
C LYS A 319 1.93 2.97 40.82
N TYR A 320 1.66 4.27 40.81
CA TYR A 320 2.38 5.24 39.98
C TYR A 320 3.07 6.33 40.80
N PHE A 321 2.57 6.64 41.99
CA PHE A 321 3.13 7.67 42.87
C PHE A 321 3.63 7.05 44.16
N SER A 322 4.95 7.03 44.36
CA SER A 322 5.59 6.47 45.56
C SER A 322 5.25 7.19 46.86
N SER A 323 4.77 8.44 46.74
CA SER A 323 4.33 9.26 47.87
C SER A 323 2.83 9.21 48.10
N TYR A 324 2.06 8.42 47.32
CA TYR A 324 0.61 8.37 47.47
C TYR A 324 0.22 7.70 48.79
N ASP A 325 -0.51 8.44 49.63
CA ASP A 325 -1.06 7.96 50.89
C ASP A 325 -2.60 8.00 50.79
N PRO A 326 -3.28 6.84 50.74
CA PRO A 326 -4.73 6.80 50.65
C PRO A 326 -5.45 7.31 51.93
N GLU A 327 -4.73 7.50 53.04
CA GLU A 327 -5.28 8.05 54.29
C GLU A 327 -5.15 9.58 54.39
N ASP A 328 -4.39 10.21 53.48
CA ASP A 328 -4.20 11.66 53.43
C ASP A 328 -5.21 12.30 52.45
N GLU A 329 -6.36 12.74 52.99
CA GLU A 329 -7.41 13.42 52.20
C GLU A 329 -6.96 14.77 51.62
N ASP A 330 -5.89 15.38 52.16
CA ASP A 330 -5.35 16.67 51.72
C ASP A 330 -4.24 16.51 50.67
N GLN A 331 -3.92 15.28 50.26
CA GLN A 331 -2.87 15.01 49.29
C GLN A 331 -3.26 15.49 47.88
N LEU A 332 -2.88 16.73 47.57
CA LEU A 332 -3.08 17.38 46.29
C LEU A 332 -1.91 17.10 45.35
N PHE A 333 -2.21 16.47 44.21
CA PHE A 333 -1.31 16.47 43.05
C PHE A 333 -1.62 17.71 42.21
N ASP A 334 -0.61 18.57 41.99
CA ASP A 334 -0.69 19.71 41.06
C ASP A 334 -0.78 19.22 39.61
N ASN A 335 -1.94 18.71 39.23
CA ASN A 335 -2.24 18.23 37.89
C ASN A 335 -2.83 19.35 37.04
N LEU A 336 -2.49 19.34 35.75
CA LEU A 336 -3.26 20.10 34.76
C LEU A 336 -4.67 19.51 34.70
N LEU A 337 -5.67 20.38 34.77
CA LEU A 337 -7.07 20.02 34.83
C LEU A 337 -7.71 20.15 33.46
N ILE A 338 -8.64 19.25 33.19
CA ILE A 338 -9.50 19.26 32.00
C ILE A 338 -10.93 19.53 32.44
N SER A 339 -11.63 20.37 31.69
CA SER A 339 -13.04 20.70 31.95
C SER A 339 -13.89 20.60 30.67
N PRO A 340 -15.17 20.21 30.80
CA PRO A 340 -16.11 20.21 29.69
C PRO A 340 -16.26 21.59 29.04
N ILE A 341 -16.17 21.69 27.73
CA ILE A 341 -16.35 22.92 26.96
C ILE A 341 -17.83 23.30 26.89
N ILE A 342 -18.11 24.60 27.00
CA ILE A 342 -19.45 25.18 26.91
C ILE A 342 -19.60 25.99 25.63
N TYR A 343 -20.78 25.96 25.02
CA TYR A 343 -21.13 26.83 23.89
C TYR A 343 -21.60 28.21 24.38
N ASN A 344 -21.02 29.30 23.85
CA ASN A 344 -21.39 30.68 24.13
C ASN A 344 -21.56 31.54 22.85
N GLY A 345 -21.98 30.93 21.75
CA GLY A 345 -22.15 31.64 20.49
C GLY A 345 -23.43 32.49 20.41
N ALA A 346 -23.46 33.42 19.45
CA ALA A 346 -24.54 34.39 19.27
C ALA A 346 -25.66 33.92 18.32
N LEU A 347 -25.52 32.74 17.71
CA LEU A 347 -26.48 32.28 16.71
C LEU A 347 -27.80 31.79 17.33
N ASN A 348 -28.91 32.36 16.83
CA ASN A 348 -30.27 31.99 17.23
C ASN A 348 -30.56 30.48 17.10
N LYS A 349 -29.98 29.80 16.08
CA LYS A 349 -30.13 28.36 15.87
C LYS A 349 -29.68 27.54 17.09
N TYR A 350 -28.63 27.99 17.76
CA TYR A 350 -28.03 27.29 18.90
C TYR A 350 -28.41 27.92 20.25
N LYS A 351 -29.40 28.81 20.28
CA LYS A 351 -29.96 29.34 21.53
C LYS A 351 -30.33 28.24 22.56
N PRO A 352 -30.87 27.06 22.16
CA PRO A 352 -31.12 25.96 23.10
C PRO A 352 -29.86 25.34 23.72
N MET A 353 -28.68 25.60 23.13
CA MET A 353 -27.37 25.13 23.55
C MET A 353 -26.55 26.21 24.26
N ALA A 354 -27.05 27.44 24.37
CA ALA A 354 -26.39 28.51 25.09
C ALA A 354 -26.05 28.08 26.53
N PHE A 355 -24.80 28.25 26.90
CA PHE A 355 -24.23 27.84 28.20
C PHE A 355 -24.34 26.35 28.52
N LYS A 356 -24.57 25.49 27.51
CA LYS A 356 -24.55 24.04 27.68
C LYS A 356 -23.24 23.43 27.22
N ARG A 357 -22.89 22.31 27.85
CA ARG A 357 -21.78 21.46 27.44
C ARG A 357 -22.05 20.84 26.06
N ILE A 358 -21.00 20.56 25.31
CA ILE A 358 -21.10 20.09 23.92
C ILE A 358 -20.82 18.58 23.86
N ALA A 359 -21.73 17.81 23.27
CA ALA A 359 -21.53 16.37 23.04
C ALA A 359 -20.38 16.12 22.07
N CYS A 360 -19.75 14.96 22.16
CA CYS A 360 -18.81 14.49 21.16
C CYS A 360 -18.89 12.97 20.98
N ALA A 361 -18.43 12.51 19.82
CA ALA A 361 -18.18 11.09 19.57
C ALA A 361 -16.86 10.92 18.83
N PHE A 362 -16.12 9.85 19.13
CA PHE A 362 -14.98 9.42 18.33
C PHE A 362 -15.46 8.40 17.31
N CYS A 363 -15.38 8.75 16.03
CA CYS A 363 -15.90 7.96 14.92
C CYS A 363 -14.79 7.26 14.16
N ARG A 364 -15.09 6.07 13.65
CA ARG A 364 -14.22 5.32 12.75
C ARG A 364 -14.97 4.88 11.50
N SER A 365 -14.38 5.13 10.35
CA SER A 365 -14.83 4.71 9.03
C SER A 365 -13.90 3.59 8.53
N PRO A 366 -14.18 2.29 8.77
CA PRO A 366 -13.26 1.17 8.56
C PRO A 366 -12.87 0.93 7.09
N TYR A 367 -13.66 1.45 6.15
CA TYR A 367 -13.46 1.32 4.71
C TYR A 367 -12.98 2.61 4.03
N ARG A 368 -12.59 3.62 4.82
CA ARG A 368 -12.03 4.88 4.34
C ARG A 368 -10.58 4.95 4.80
N THR A 369 -9.75 5.56 3.96
CA THR A 369 -8.30 5.66 4.12
C THR A 369 -7.87 6.96 4.78
N THR A 370 -8.61 8.04 4.56
CA THR A 370 -8.28 9.36 5.13
C THR A 370 -9.53 10.18 5.42
N MET A 371 -9.38 11.14 6.33
CA MET A 371 -10.37 12.17 6.65
C MET A 371 -9.79 13.57 6.43
N ILE A 372 -10.65 14.54 6.16
CA ILE A 372 -10.30 15.98 6.16
C ILE A 372 -11.43 16.79 6.77
N MET A 373 -11.09 17.89 7.44
CA MET A 373 -12.01 18.96 7.75
C MET A 373 -11.74 20.12 6.78
N LYS A 374 -12.75 20.55 6.03
CA LYS A 374 -12.64 21.65 5.07
C LYS A 374 -13.38 22.88 5.61
N PRO A 375 -12.66 23.95 5.99
CA PRO A 375 -13.28 25.21 6.40
C PRO A 375 -13.78 25.97 5.18
N GLY A 376 -14.90 26.68 5.33
CA GLY A 376 -15.52 27.49 4.28
C GLY A 376 -16.49 26.73 3.37
N ASP A 377 -16.63 25.42 3.54
CA ASP A 377 -17.49 24.58 2.70
C ASP A 377 -18.51 23.80 3.52
N SER A 378 -19.66 23.52 2.90
CA SER A 378 -20.71 22.66 3.48
C SER A 378 -20.81 21.30 2.79
N GLU A 379 -20.05 21.09 1.71
CA GLU A 379 -20.08 19.88 0.88
C GLU A 379 -18.67 19.39 0.56
N CYS A 380 -18.55 18.07 0.43
CA CYS A 380 -17.26 17.43 0.20
C CYS A 380 -16.81 17.53 -1.26
N PRO A 381 -15.49 17.43 -1.52
CA PRO A 381 -14.98 17.33 -2.89
C PRO A 381 -15.57 16.12 -3.63
N LYS A 382 -15.48 16.14 -4.97
CA LYS A 382 -15.92 15.02 -5.79
C LYS A 382 -15.23 13.72 -5.34
N TYR A 383 -15.99 12.64 -5.24
CA TYR A 383 -15.56 11.30 -4.78
C TYR A 383 -15.29 11.15 -3.27
N TRP A 384 -15.42 12.22 -2.49
CA TRP A 384 -15.37 12.12 -1.02
C TRP A 384 -16.76 11.88 -0.44
N THR A 385 -16.82 11.12 0.64
CA THR A 385 -18.03 10.90 1.44
C THR A 385 -18.15 12.00 2.48
N LYS A 386 -19.33 12.62 2.59
CA LYS A 386 -19.64 13.57 3.67
C LYS A 386 -19.98 12.82 4.95
N GLU A 387 -19.23 13.09 6.00
CA GLU A 387 -19.49 12.55 7.33
C GLU A 387 -20.45 13.46 8.11
N TYR A 388 -20.14 14.76 8.18
CA TYR A 388 -21.05 15.77 8.69
C TYR A 388 -20.66 17.18 8.24
N ASN A 389 -21.55 18.15 8.41
CA ASN A 389 -21.27 19.56 8.19
C ASN A 389 -21.72 20.42 9.37
N GLY A 390 -21.07 21.57 9.50
CA GLY A 390 -21.08 22.33 10.73
C GLY A 390 -20.71 23.80 10.54
N LEU A 391 -20.42 24.44 11.66
CA LEU A 391 -19.83 25.77 11.72
C LEU A 391 -18.47 25.69 12.42
N MET A 392 -17.53 26.49 11.94
CA MET A 392 -16.23 26.65 12.56
C MET A 392 -16.39 27.39 13.89
N MET A 393 -15.82 26.82 14.94
CA MET A 393 -15.82 27.38 16.29
C MET A 393 -14.41 27.37 16.88
N ALA A 394 -14.17 28.30 17.78
CA ALA A 394 -12.93 28.41 18.54
C ALA A 394 -13.21 29.07 19.90
N PRO A 395 -12.25 29.05 20.83
CA PRO A 395 -12.37 29.82 22.08
C PRO A 395 -12.70 31.29 21.84
N GLY A 396 -13.55 31.85 22.71
CA GLY A 396 -14.00 33.24 22.63
C GLY A 396 -12.88 34.26 22.88
N ARG A 397 -13.19 35.54 22.67
CA ARG A 397 -12.20 36.65 22.79
C ARG A 397 -11.59 36.80 24.19
N SER A 398 -12.27 36.30 25.22
CA SER A 398 -11.85 36.41 26.62
C SER A 398 -11.18 35.14 27.14
N ASP A 399 -11.08 34.10 26.30
CA ASP A 399 -10.47 32.82 26.63
C ASP A 399 -9.06 32.70 26.01
N PRO A 400 -8.18 31.86 26.55
CA PRO A 400 -6.90 31.52 25.93
C PRO A 400 -7.08 30.96 24.52
N LYS A 401 -6.05 31.12 23.70
CA LYS A 401 -6.05 30.58 22.33
C LYS A 401 -6.21 29.06 22.36
N GLY A 402 -7.02 28.53 21.45
CA GLY A 402 -7.19 27.10 21.23
C GLY A 402 -7.34 26.77 19.76
N GLU A 403 -7.71 25.53 19.47
CA GLU A 403 -7.88 25.03 18.11
C GLU A 403 -9.19 25.50 17.45
N TYR A 404 -9.19 25.52 16.11
CA TYR A 404 -10.39 25.69 15.30
C TYR A 404 -11.03 24.33 15.03
N VAL A 405 -12.31 24.18 15.37
CA VAL A 405 -13.04 22.92 15.17
C VAL A 405 -14.32 23.10 14.38
N CYS A 406 -14.70 22.04 13.65
CA CYS A 406 -15.98 21.96 12.97
C CYS A 406 -17.04 21.33 13.88
N VAL A 407 -18.01 22.13 14.35
CA VAL A 407 -19.09 21.66 15.23
C VAL A 407 -20.38 21.49 14.45
N ASP A 408 -21.05 20.34 14.63
CA ASP A 408 -22.22 19.94 13.86
C ASP A 408 -23.35 20.99 13.82
N LEU A 409 -24.03 21.08 12.68
CA LEU A 409 -25.18 21.97 12.50
C LEU A 409 -26.35 21.68 13.44
N HIS A 410 -26.43 20.48 14.01
CA HIS A 410 -27.43 19.99 14.95
C HIS A 410 -26.79 19.62 16.28
N MET A 411 -25.82 20.43 16.73
CA MET A 411 -25.14 20.22 18.01
C MET A 411 -26.13 19.96 19.16
N GLN A 412 -25.74 19.08 20.08
CA GLN A 412 -26.56 18.67 21.21
C GLN A 412 -25.76 18.62 22.51
N SER A 413 -26.49 18.60 23.62
CA SER A 413 -25.89 18.33 24.94
C SER A 413 -25.48 16.87 25.06
N PRO A 414 -24.43 16.56 25.84
CA PRO A 414 -24.00 15.19 26.09
C PRO A 414 -25.14 14.33 26.64
N SER A 415 -25.20 13.08 26.18
CA SER A 415 -26.27 12.14 26.55
C SER A 415 -25.97 11.35 27.83
N GLY A 416 -24.70 11.31 28.26
CA GLY A 416 -24.26 10.64 29.47
C GLY A 416 -24.10 11.58 30.66
N ASN A 417 -23.93 11.01 31.85
CA ASN A 417 -23.61 11.78 33.04
C ASN A 417 -22.15 12.24 33.00
N ILE A 418 -21.88 13.46 33.45
CA ILE A 418 -20.54 14.06 33.44
C ILE A 418 -20.11 14.21 34.90
N THR A 419 -19.14 13.41 35.30
CA THR A 419 -18.66 13.29 36.68
C THR A 419 -17.38 14.08 36.97
N PHE A 420 -16.89 14.86 36.00
CA PHE A 420 -15.64 15.61 36.10
C PHE A 420 -15.80 17.06 35.64
N GLY A 421 -14.78 17.87 35.93
CA GLY A 421 -14.71 19.29 35.60
C GLY A 421 -15.17 20.17 36.75
N THR A 422 -14.85 21.46 36.64
CA THR A 422 -15.20 22.47 37.65
C THR A 422 -16.70 22.70 37.74
N THR A 423 -17.19 22.97 38.95
CA THR A 423 -18.56 23.46 39.22
C THR A 423 -18.67 24.97 39.00
N ASP A 424 -17.55 25.68 38.94
CA ASP A 424 -17.48 27.11 38.66
C ASP A 424 -17.44 27.34 37.15
N GLU A 425 -18.58 27.73 36.58
CA GLU A 425 -18.73 28.05 35.15
C GLU A 425 -17.80 29.17 34.67
N SER A 426 -17.24 29.98 35.58
CA SER A 426 -16.25 31.01 35.22
C SER A 426 -14.89 30.42 34.85
N GLN A 427 -14.62 29.16 35.21
CA GLN A 427 -13.36 28.46 34.95
C GLN A 427 -13.43 27.50 33.74
N VAL A 428 -14.49 27.62 32.93
CA VAL A 428 -14.74 26.74 31.79
C VAL A 428 -14.49 27.50 30.49
N PHE A 429 -13.72 26.89 29.58
CA PHE A 429 -13.55 27.41 28.22
C PHE A 429 -14.89 27.46 27.47
N LYS A 430 -15.11 28.58 26.80
CA LYS A 430 -16.29 28.80 25.96
C LYS A 430 -15.87 28.83 24.51
N ILE A 431 -16.61 28.13 23.66
CA ILE A 431 -16.42 28.24 22.21
C ILE A 431 -17.59 28.99 21.57
N GLU A 432 -17.26 29.74 20.54
CA GLU A 432 -18.16 30.62 19.81
C GLU A 432 -17.89 30.46 18.32
N GLU A 433 -18.85 30.83 17.46
CA GLU A 433 -18.61 30.82 16.02
C GLU A 433 -17.55 31.85 15.62
N ILE A 434 -16.68 31.44 14.70
CA ILE A 434 -15.72 32.38 14.11
C ILE A 434 -16.33 33.04 12.87
N SER A 435 -16.02 34.32 12.70
CA SER A 435 -16.35 35.09 11.50
C SER A 435 -15.11 35.73 10.92
N ILE A 436 -15.17 36.04 9.62
CA ILE A 436 -14.12 36.80 8.95
C ILE A 436 -14.43 38.28 9.13
N GLN A 437 -13.46 39.03 9.66
CA GLN A 437 -13.54 40.48 9.61
C GLN A 437 -12.97 40.97 8.28
N CYS A 438 -13.72 41.81 7.59
CA CYS A 438 -13.25 42.46 6.36
C CYS A 438 -12.67 43.84 6.66
N GLY A 439 -11.72 44.28 5.83
CA GLY A 439 -11.02 45.55 6.00
C GLY A 439 -10.47 46.09 4.69
N SER A 440 -9.18 46.47 4.66
CA SER A 440 -8.50 47.06 3.49
C SER A 440 -8.41 46.16 2.25
N ILE A 441 -8.86 44.91 2.32
CA ILE A 441 -8.91 43.93 1.23
C ILE A 441 -10.34 43.37 1.13
N PRO A 442 -10.91 43.17 -0.08
CA PRO A 442 -12.27 42.65 -0.26
C PRO A 442 -12.49 41.27 0.37
N CYS A 443 -13.69 41.04 0.93
CA CYS A 443 -14.07 39.80 1.62
C CYS A 443 -14.11 38.53 0.76
N GLY A 444 -14.10 38.63 -0.57
CA GLY A 444 -14.41 37.49 -1.44
C GLY A 444 -13.49 36.28 -1.16
N PRO A 445 -13.92 35.03 -1.39
CA PRO A 445 -15.28 34.50 -1.57
C PRO A 445 -16.09 34.42 -0.25
N TYR A 446 -15.54 34.90 0.86
CA TYR A 446 -16.20 34.88 2.17
C TYR A 446 -17.10 36.11 2.37
N LYS A 447 -17.99 36.03 3.34
CA LYS A 447 -18.83 37.16 3.77
C LYS A 447 -18.36 37.62 5.14
N GLY A 448 -18.09 38.92 5.24
CA GLY A 448 -17.72 39.54 6.51
C GLY A 448 -18.80 39.34 7.58
N ASP A 449 -18.36 39.17 8.82
CA ASP A 449 -19.21 39.03 10.01
C ASP A 449 -20.21 37.86 9.95
N GLN A 450 -19.99 36.88 9.07
CA GLN A 450 -20.78 35.65 9.01
C GLN A 450 -20.00 34.45 9.57
N PRO A 451 -20.69 33.52 10.27
CA PRO A 451 -20.10 32.25 10.68
C PRO A 451 -19.53 31.48 9.49
N ILE A 452 -18.33 30.94 9.65
CA ILE A 452 -17.68 30.15 8.60
C ILE A 452 -18.24 28.72 8.63
N PRO A 453 -18.83 28.20 7.54
CA PRO A 453 -19.25 26.81 7.48
C PRO A 453 -18.05 25.86 7.42
N CYS A 454 -18.28 24.60 7.73
CA CYS A 454 -17.27 23.56 7.61
C CYS A 454 -17.91 22.22 7.29
N VAL A 455 -17.11 21.31 6.73
CA VAL A 455 -17.52 19.95 6.41
C VAL A 455 -16.39 18.99 6.74
N VAL A 456 -16.75 17.83 7.31
CA VAL A 456 -15.83 16.72 7.53
C VAL A 456 -16.11 15.64 6.50
N CYS A 457 -15.06 15.21 5.80
CA CYS A 457 -15.12 14.32 4.65
C CYS A 457 -14.16 13.15 4.80
N SER A 458 -14.50 12.01 4.20
CA SER A 458 -13.65 10.81 4.15
C SER A 458 -13.54 10.22 2.73
N ILE A 459 -12.46 9.49 2.43
CA ILE A 459 -12.27 8.76 1.15
C ILE A 459 -11.61 7.40 1.33
#